data_AF-A0ABD1C5T3-F1
#
_entry.id   AF-A0ABD1C5T3-F1
#
_cell.length_a   1.000
_cell.length_b   1.000
_cell.length_c   1.000
_cell.angle_alpha   90.00
_cell.angle_beta   90.00
_cell.angle_gamma   90.00
#
_symmetry.space_group_name_H-M   'P 1'
#
loop_
_entity.id
_entity.type
_entity.pdbx_description
1 polymer ?
#
loop_
_entity_poly.entity_id
_entity_poly.type
_entity_poly.pdbx_seq_one_letter_code
_entity_poly.pdbx_strand_id
1 'polypeptide(L)'
;MALCNFNPKLSGFPLRGLSKYQEFGCISFLDYQSCLKAKTFGFCIRAKFLEKKQAGKLEFGSEATVKRKEIKKVGKKEQHLWKKNDSAGSGQKALNLVRMLSGLPNEKETVYGALNKWVAWEVEFPIIAAAKALQMLRKRSQWHRVIQVAKWMLSKGQGATMGTYDTLLLAFDMDQRADEAESLWNMILHTHSRSIPRRLFARMIALYAHHDLHDKVIEVFADMEELKVRPDEDTARRVARAFRELGQEEKHKLILRRYLSEFKYIHFNGERVRVKRYTSEED
;
A
#
# COMPACT_ATOMS: atom_id res chain seq x y z
N MET A 1 -7.69 3.75 58.76
CA MET A 1 -8.92 4.21 59.46
C MET A 1 -8.90 5.73 59.40
N ALA A 2 -9.60 6.33 58.43
CA ALA A 2 -10.94 6.93 58.57
C ALA A 2 -10.89 8.21 59.43
N LEU A 3 -11.48 9.36 59.11
CA LEU A 3 -12.26 9.89 57.99
C LEU A 3 -12.27 11.43 58.20
N CYS A 4 -12.42 12.18 57.09
CA CYS A 4 -13.18 13.42 56.90
C CYS A 4 -13.20 14.52 58.00
N ASN A 5 -12.95 15.77 57.57
CA ASN A 5 -14.00 16.78 57.71
C ASN A 5 -13.90 17.92 56.68
N PHE A 6 -15.10 18.36 56.31
CA PHE A 6 -15.47 19.17 55.16
C PHE A 6 -15.62 20.66 55.55
N ASN A 7 -15.41 21.51 54.54
CA ASN A 7 -15.52 22.97 54.41
C ASN A 7 -16.89 23.57 54.85
N PRO A 8 -17.07 24.90 55.06
CA PRO A 8 -17.69 25.71 53.97
C PRO A 8 -17.49 27.27 53.93
N LYS A 9 -17.50 27.79 52.68
CA LYS A 9 -18.11 29.06 52.15
C LYS A 9 -17.44 30.41 52.54
N LEU A 10 -17.25 31.42 51.67
CA LEU A 10 -18.00 32.09 50.59
C LEU A 10 -16.97 32.87 49.69
N SER A 11 -17.17 33.38 48.47
CA SER A 11 -18.12 33.28 47.35
C SER A 11 -17.59 34.27 46.28
N GLY A 12 -17.57 33.92 44.99
CA GLY A 12 -17.28 34.87 43.92
C GLY A 12 -17.14 34.24 42.52
N PHE A 13 -18.27 34.00 41.86
CA PHE A 13 -18.45 33.76 40.41
C PHE A 13 -19.35 34.89 39.85
N PRO A 14 -19.28 35.31 38.57
CA PRO A 14 -19.83 34.56 37.41
C PRO A 14 -18.89 34.52 36.16
N LEU A 15 -18.76 33.39 35.41
CA LEU A 15 -19.58 32.88 34.26
C LEU A 15 -19.49 33.80 33.01
N ARG A 16 -19.19 33.40 31.75
CA ARG A 16 -19.42 32.23 30.84
C ARG A 16 -18.45 32.40 29.61
N GLY A 17 -18.18 31.44 28.71
CA GLY A 17 -18.76 30.15 28.36
C GLY A 17 -17.80 29.32 27.47
N LEU A 18 -17.82 27.98 27.57
CA LEU A 18 -18.52 27.02 26.71
C LEU A 18 -17.95 26.95 25.28
N SER A 19 -17.11 25.95 24.97
CA SER A 19 -17.48 24.59 24.51
C SER A 19 -17.59 24.50 22.99
N LYS A 20 -16.72 23.67 22.38
CA LYS A 20 -17.03 22.70 21.32
C LYS A 20 -15.78 21.88 20.97
N TYR A 21 -15.62 20.76 21.67
CA TYR A 21 -14.99 19.57 21.11
C TYR A 21 -15.99 18.98 20.11
N GLN A 22 -15.61 18.87 18.84
CA GLN A 22 -16.45 18.23 17.83
C GLN A 22 -15.91 16.83 17.53
N GLU A 23 -16.59 15.88 18.17
CA GLU A 23 -16.90 14.50 17.78
C GLU A 23 -16.32 14.01 16.44
N PHE A 24 -15.38 13.06 16.52
CA PHE A 24 -15.31 11.97 15.54
C PHE A 24 -16.32 10.92 15.99
N GLY A 25 -17.36 10.70 15.16
CA GLY A 25 -18.41 9.74 15.42
C GLY A 25 -17.86 8.33 15.67
N CYS A 26 -18.34 7.77 16.78
CA CYS A 26 -18.07 6.43 17.30
C CYS A 26 -18.42 5.32 16.29
N ILE A 27 -17.50 4.37 16.13
CA ILE A 27 -17.86 2.95 16.22
C ILE A 27 -17.09 2.44 17.44
N SER A 28 -17.86 1.92 18.40
CA SER A 28 -17.48 1.60 19.77
C SER A 28 -16.22 0.74 19.91
N PHE A 29 -15.26 1.27 20.66
CA PHE A 29 -14.14 0.58 21.27
C PHE A 29 -14.58 0.22 22.70
N LEU A 30 -14.89 -1.05 22.95
CA LEU A 30 -14.74 -1.79 24.20
C LEU A 30 -15.24 -3.22 23.95
N ASP A 31 -14.52 -4.19 24.51
CA ASP A 31 -14.63 -5.65 24.33
C ASP A 31 -14.04 -6.22 23.05
N TYR A 32 -12.71 -6.24 22.93
CA TYR A 32 -12.00 -7.36 22.27
C TYR A 32 -10.56 -7.48 22.81
N GLN A 33 -10.41 -7.52 24.13
CA GLN A 33 -9.17 -7.89 24.82
C GLN A 33 -9.32 -9.26 25.48
N SER A 34 -9.74 -10.27 24.71
CA SER A 34 -9.76 -11.69 25.12
C SER A 34 -10.14 -12.65 23.98
N CYS A 35 -9.46 -12.62 22.83
CA CYS A 35 -9.45 -13.78 21.93
C CYS A 35 -8.35 -13.63 20.88
N LEU A 36 -7.22 -14.33 21.08
CA LEU A 36 -6.18 -14.70 20.09
C LEU A 36 -4.91 -15.26 20.76
N LYS A 37 -4.95 -15.54 22.07
CA LYS A 37 -4.23 -16.72 22.58
C LYS A 37 -5.03 -17.95 22.16
N ALA A 38 -4.36 -18.92 21.56
CA ALA A 38 -4.88 -20.17 20.98
C ALA A 38 -5.41 -20.08 19.53
N LYS A 39 -4.48 -20.05 18.57
CA LYS A 39 -4.68 -20.61 17.24
C LYS A 39 -3.46 -21.43 16.86
N THR A 40 -3.43 -22.65 17.39
CA THR A 40 -2.64 -23.77 16.86
C THR A 40 -3.09 -24.01 15.41
N PHE A 41 -2.31 -23.54 14.43
CA PHE A 41 -2.60 -23.82 13.02
C PHE A 41 -1.65 -24.88 12.47
N GLY A 42 -2.21 -26.09 12.37
CA GLY A 42 -1.64 -27.23 11.67
C GLY A 42 -1.57 -26.97 10.17
N PHE A 43 -0.45 -27.41 9.60
CA PHE A 43 -0.21 -27.49 8.18
C PHE A 43 -1.19 -28.47 7.51
N CYS A 44 -1.82 -28.05 6.41
CA CYS A 44 -2.49 -28.96 5.50
C CYS A 44 -2.08 -28.62 4.06
N ILE A 45 -1.04 -29.31 3.59
CA ILE A 45 -0.71 -29.44 2.18
C ILE A 45 -1.48 -30.66 1.66
N ARG A 46 -2.39 -30.49 0.70
CA ARG A 46 -2.74 -31.59 -0.20
C ARG A 46 -3.16 -31.16 -1.59
N ALA A 47 -2.61 -31.92 -2.53
CA ALA A 47 -2.66 -31.83 -3.97
C ALA A 47 -4.00 -32.21 -4.60
N LYS A 48 -4.19 -31.71 -5.83
CA LYS A 48 -4.67 -32.34 -7.09
C LYS A 48 -5.12 -31.15 -7.99
N PHE A 49 -4.88 -31.10 -9.29
CA PHE A 49 -5.26 -32.09 -10.27
C PHE A 49 -4.58 -31.78 -11.62
N LEU A 50 -4.06 -32.83 -12.25
CA LEU A 50 -3.51 -32.88 -13.60
C LEU A 50 -4.65 -33.33 -14.53
N GLU A 51 -4.84 -32.72 -15.70
CA GLU A 51 -4.84 -33.44 -17.00
C GLU A 51 -5.21 -32.56 -18.21
N LYS A 52 -4.27 -32.54 -19.16
CA LYS A 52 -4.39 -32.71 -20.63
C LYS A 52 -5.47 -31.96 -21.44
N LYS A 53 -5.02 -31.30 -22.51
CA LYS A 53 -4.96 -31.92 -23.86
C LYS A 53 -4.14 -31.10 -24.87
N GLN A 54 -3.47 -31.84 -25.75
CA GLN A 54 -2.61 -31.40 -26.85
C GLN A 54 -3.39 -31.21 -28.17
N ALA A 55 -2.84 -30.31 -28.98
CA ALA A 55 -2.61 -30.36 -30.43
C ALA A 55 -3.79 -30.51 -31.43
N GLY A 56 -3.76 -29.64 -32.44
CA GLY A 56 -4.45 -29.79 -33.72
C GLY A 56 -4.05 -28.68 -34.70
N LYS A 57 -3.18 -29.01 -35.65
CA LYS A 57 -2.65 -28.18 -36.75
C LYS A 57 -3.58 -28.34 -37.96
N LEU A 58 -3.90 -27.27 -38.69
CA LEU A 58 -4.50 -27.32 -40.02
C LEU A 58 -4.03 -26.10 -40.82
N GLU A 59 -3.26 -26.35 -41.87
CA GLU A 59 -2.98 -25.38 -42.92
C GLU A 59 -3.94 -25.58 -44.09
N PHE A 60 -4.34 -24.47 -44.73
CA PHE A 60 -4.78 -24.47 -46.12
C PHE A 60 -4.52 -23.08 -46.72
N GLY A 61 -3.76 -23.03 -47.81
CA GLY A 61 -3.45 -21.80 -48.54
C GLY A 61 -4.46 -21.50 -49.65
N SER A 62 -4.53 -20.24 -50.07
CA SER A 62 -4.42 -19.83 -51.48
C SER A 62 -4.66 -18.33 -51.62
N GLU A 63 -3.89 -17.77 -52.55
CA GLU A 63 -3.73 -16.37 -52.89
C GLU A 63 -4.79 -15.94 -53.91
N ALA A 64 -5.44 -14.80 -53.68
CA ALA A 64 -6.24 -14.14 -54.70
C ALA A 64 -6.15 -12.62 -54.54
N THR A 65 -5.49 -11.98 -55.49
CA THR A 65 -5.34 -10.54 -55.68
C THR A 65 -6.69 -9.88 -56.00
N VAL A 66 -7.11 -8.88 -55.20
CA VAL A 66 -8.21 -7.97 -55.56
C VAL A 66 -7.78 -6.52 -55.35
N LYS A 67 -8.04 -5.74 -56.40
CA LYS A 67 -7.57 -4.38 -56.68
C LYS A 67 -8.02 -3.36 -55.61
N ARG A 68 -7.05 -2.58 -55.11
CA ARG A 68 -7.26 -1.45 -54.20
C ARG A 68 -7.91 -0.28 -54.96
N LYS A 69 -9.18 0.02 -54.67
CA LYS A 69 -9.79 1.32 -55.01
C LYS A 69 -9.72 2.21 -53.77
N GLU A 70 -8.98 3.29 -53.86
CA GLU A 70 -8.90 4.33 -52.83
C GLU A 70 -10.23 5.10 -52.78
N ILE A 71 -11.09 4.72 -51.83
CA ILE A 71 -12.23 5.54 -51.44
C ILE A 71 -11.72 6.51 -50.37
N LYS A 72 -11.62 7.79 -50.73
CA LYS A 72 -11.38 8.88 -49.78
C LYS A 72 -12.51 8.88 -48.75
N LYS A 73 -12.26 8.31 -47.57
CA LYS A 73 -13.17 8.41 -46.42
C LYS A 73 -13.09 9.83 -45.88
N VAL A 74 -14.16 10.60 -46.13
CA VAL A 74 -14.50 11.81 -45.38
C VAL A 74 -14.40 11.49 -43.90
N GLY A 75 -13.57 12.23 -43.17
CA GLY A 75 -13.27 11.99 -41.77
C GLY A 75 -14.55 11.97 -40.94
N LYS A 76 -14.99 10.78 -40.53
CA LYS A 76 -15.96 10.66 -39.44
C LYS A 76 -15.28 11.19 -38.19
N LYS A 77 -15.84 12.24 -37.59
CA LYS A 77 -15.55 12.58 -36.18
C LYS A 77 -15.94 11.36 -35.36
N GLU A 78 -14.96 10.54 -35.01
CA GLU A 78 -15.13 9.50 -34.00
C GLU A 78 -15.47 10.22 -32.70
N GLN A 79 -16.72 10.11 -32.27
CA GLN A 79 -17.10 10.47 -30.91
C GLN A 79 -16.49 9.42 -30.00
N HIS A 80 -15.29 9.68 -29.47
CA HIS A 80 -14.71 8.86 -28.41
C HIS A 80 -15.67 8.90 -27.21
N LEU A 81 -16.43 7.82 -27.01
CA LEU A 81 -17.38 7.64 -25.89
C LEU A 81 -16.70 7.78 -24.52
N TRP A 82 -15.39 7.57 -24.48
CA TRP A 82 -14.50 7.91 -23.37
C TRP A 82 -13.85 9.27 -23.65
N LYS A 83 -14.38 10.32 -23.00
CA LYS A 83 -13.62 11.57 -22.85
C LYS A 83 -12.33 11.24 -22.13
N LYS A 84 -11.19 11.37 -22.81
CA LYS A 84 -9.90 11.44 -22.12
C LYS A 84 -9.88 12.79 -21.42
N ASN A 85 -9.78 12.80 -20.09
CA ASN A 85 -9.51 14.05 -19.38
C ASN A 85 -8.19 14.60 -19.93
N ASP A 86 -8.20 15.87 -20.33
CA ASP A 86 -7.03 16.55 -20.89
C ASP A 86 -5.89 16.50 -19.88
N SER A 87 -5.00 15.53 -20.07
CA SER A 87 -3.84 15.31 -19.21
C SER A 87 -2.68 16.26 -19.56
N ALA A 88 -2.85 17.02 -20.65
CA ALA A 88 -2.02 18.12 -21.13
C ALA A 88 -2.09 19.32 -20.16
N GLY A 89 -1.35 19.22 -19.05
CA GLY A 89 -1.26 20.28 -18.05
C GLY A 89 -1.09 19.76 -16.62
N SER A 90 -1.50 18.51 -16.38
CA SER A 90 -1.37 17.85 -15.07
C SER A 90 0.05 17.82 -14.52
N GLY A 91 1.07 17.74 -15.39
CA GLY A 91 2.49 17.80 -14.98
C GLY A 91 2.90 19.18 -14.47
N GLN A 92 2.48 20.25 -15.16
CA GLN A 92 2.76 21.61 -14.73
C GLN A 92 2.01 21.96 -13.43
N LYS A 93 0.76 21.50 -13.30
CA LYS A 93 -0.01 21.63 -12.06
C LYS A 93 0.68 20.93 -10.89
N ALA A 94 1.18 19.71 -11.11
CA ALA A 94 1.96 18.97 -10.12
C ALA A 94 3.25 19.70 -9.72
N LEU A 95 3.97 20.27 -10.69
CA LEU A 95 5.18 21.07 -10.45
C LEU A 95 4.88 22.33 -9.62
N ASN A 96 3.81 23.05 -9.94
CA ASN A 96 3.37 24.22 -9.19
C ASN A 96 3.02 23.83 -7.74
N LEU A 97 2.24 22.76 -7.57
CA LEU A 97 1.90 22.21 -6.26
C LEU A 97 3.14 21.90 -5.42
N VAL A 98 4.11 21.15 -5.98
CA VAL A 98 5.34 20.81 -5.27
C VAL A 98 6.16 22.06 -4.92
N ARG A 99 6.22 23.06 -5.81
CA ARG A 99 6.92 24.33 -5.55
C ARG A 99 6.26 25.10 -4.41
N MET A 100 4.93 25.20 -4.42
CA MET A 100 4.15 25.83 -3.35
C MET A 100 4.41 25.15 -2.00
N LEU A 101 4.36 23.81 -1.95
CA LEU A 101 4.58 23.05 -0.71
C LEU A 101 6.02 23.15 -0.18
N SER A 102 7.00 23.34 -1.06
CA SER A 102 8.41 23.45 -0.67
C SER A 102 8.69 24.72 0.14
N GLY A 103 7.88 25.78 -0.01
CA GLY A 103 8.06 27.06 0.69
C GLY A 103 7.29 27.18 2.02
N LEU A 104 6.52 26.16 2.41
CA LEU A 104 5.69 26.21 3.63
C LEU A 104 6.43 25.61 4.84
N PRO A 105 6.01 25.93 6.07
CA PRO A 105 6.41 25.16 7.24
C PRO A 105 5.77 23.75 7.23
N ASN A 106 6.19 22.88 8.15
CA ASN A 106 5.67 21.51 8.26
C ASN A 106 4.38 21.42 9.10
N GLU A 107 3.79 22.56 9.48
CA GLU A 107 2.53 22.61 10.22
C GLU A 107 1.36 22.10 9.38
N LYS A 108 0.54 21.24 9.96
CA LYS A 108 -0.61 20.63 9.25
C LYS A 108 -1.56 21.69 8.69
N GLU A 109 -1.88 22.71 9.47
CA GLU A 109 -2.89 23.72 9.11
C GLU A 109 -2.45 24.58 7.93
N THR A 110 -1.19 25.02 7.92
CA THR A 110 -0.65 25.86 6.83
C THR A 110 -0.61 25.07 5.52
N VAL A 111 -0.16 23.80 5.58
CA VAL A 111 -0.10 22.90 4.43
C VAL A 111 -1.49 22.59 3.91
N TYR A 112 -2.42 22.20 4.78
CA TYR A 112 -3.78 21.85 4.38
C TYR A 112 -4.52 23.08 3.86
N GLY A 113 -4.31 24.25 4.47
CA GLY A 113 -4.83 25.53 3.99
C GLY A 113 -4.34 25.85 2.58
N ALA A 114 -3.05 25.70 2.31
CA ALA A 114 -2.48 25.92 0.98
C ALA A 114 -2.97 24.89 -0.05
N LEU A 115 -3.11 23.61 0.33
CA LEU A 115 -3.69 22.56 -0.51
C LEU A 115 -5.17 22.83 -0.83
N ASN A 116 -5.95 23.28 0.15
CA ASN A 116 -7.34 23.66 -0.06
C ASN A 116 -7.45 24.86 -1.01
N LYS A 117 -6.61 25.89 -0.83
CA LYS A 117 -6.54 27.04 -1.75
C LYS A 117 -6.14 26.63 -3.16
N TRP A 118 -5.24 25.64 -3.30
CA TRP A 118 -4.83 25.11 -4.59
C TRP A 118 -5.98 24.41 -5.34
N VAL A 119 -6.83 23.66 -4.63
CA VAL A 119 -8.02 23.02 -5.24
C VAL A 119 -9.18 23.99 -5.45
N ALA A 120 -9.29 25.06 -4.67
CA ALA A 120 -10.43 25.98 -4.70
C ALA A 120 -10.70 26.59 -6.10
N TRP A 121 -9.68 26.69 -6.96
CA TRP A 121 -9.79 27.23 -8.32
C TRP A 121 -10.01 26.16 -9.39
N GLU A 122 -10.13 24.89 -9.02
CA GLU A 122 -10.30 23.78 -9.94
C GLU A 122 -11.77 23.33 -9.97
N VAL A 123 -12.32 23.20 -11.18
CA VAL A 123 -13.71 22.77 -11.39
C VAL A 123 -13.91 21.30 -10.99
N GLU A 124 -12.90 20.47 -11.23
CA GLU A 124 -12.85 19.07 -10.82
C GLU A 124 -11.64 18.84 -9.92
N PHE A 125 -11.75 17.93 -8.95
CA PHE A 125 -10.62 17.63 -8.08
C PHE A 125 -9.43 17.14 -8.93
N PRO A 126 -8.25 17.77 -8.85
CA PRO A 126 -7.13 17.49 -9.74
C PRO A 126 -6.35 16.23 -9.32
N ILE A 127 -7.02 15.05 -9.28
CA ILE A 127 -6.46 13.77 -8.77
C ILE A 127 -5.18 13.40 -9.52
N ILE A 128 -5.16 13.53 -10.85
CA ILE A 128 -3.99 13.17 -11.67
C ILE A 128 -2.79 14.06 -11.35
N ALA A 129 -3.00 15.37 -11.15
CA ALA A 129 -1.94 16.29 -10.79
C ALA A 129 -1.42 16.02 -9.36
N ALA A 130 -2.32 15.76 -8.42
CA ALA A 130 -1.95 15.39 -7.05
C ALA A 130 -1.15 14.07 -7.02
N ALA A 131 -1.57 13.06 -7.78
CA ALA A 131 -0.84 11.80 -7.91
C ALA A 131 0.56 12.00 -8.53
N LYS A 132 0.69 12.84 -9.56
CA LYS A 132 1.99 13.22 -10.13
C LYS A 132 2.87 13.97 -9.11
N ALA A 133 2.29 14.85 -8.32
CA ALA A 133 3.01 15.56 -7.26
C ALA A 133 3.53 14.60 -6.18
N LEU A 134 2.73 13.63 -5.74
CA LEU A 134 3.19 12.56 -4.83
C LEU A 134 4.38 11.79 -5.40
N GLN A 135 4.34 11.44 -6.69
CA GLN A 135 5.46 10.76 -7.36
C GLN A 135 6.73 11.62 -7.39
N MET A 136 6.59 12.93 -7.58
CA MET A 136 7.73 13.86 -7.57
C MET A 136 8.31 14.03 -6.16
N LEU A 137 7.47 14.22 -5.14
CA LEU A 137 7.90 14.32 -3.75
C LEU A 137 8.62 13.04 -3.30
N ARG A 138 8.09 11.88 -3.70
CA ARG A 138 8.72 10.57 -3.48
C ARG A 138 10.10 10.47 -4.12
N LYS A 139 10.26 10.90 -5.38
CA LYS A 139 11.57 10.92 -6.06
C LYS A 139 12.58 11.85 -5.37
N ARG A 140 12.09 12.89 -4.69
CA ARG A 140 12.91 13.83 -3.89
C ARG A 140 13.09 13.38 -2.45
N SER A 141 12.61 12.20 -2.07
CA SER A 141 12.65 11.67 -0.70
C SER A 141 12.03 12.61 0.35
N GLN A 142 11.06 13.44 -0.03
CA GLN A 142 10.35 14.34 0.89
C GLN A 142 9.19 13.59 1.56
N TRP A 143 9.51 12.56 2.34
CA TRP A 143 8.55 11.61 2.93
C TRP A 143 7.49 12.30 3.78
N HIS A 144 7.89 13.25 4.62
CA HIS A 144 6.97 14.04 5.43
C HIS A 144 5.91 14.78 4.57
N ARG A 145 6.30 15.36 3.43
CA ARG A 145 5.38 16.01 2.49
C ARG A 145 4.49 15.00 1.76
N VAL A 146 5.04 13.84 1.41
CA VAL A 146 4.24 12.74 0.84
C VAL A 146 3.12 12.35 1.80
N ILE A 147 3.43 12.20 3.10
CA ILE A 147 2.43 11.87 4.14
C ILE A 147 1.35 12.96 4.20
N GLN A 148 1.74 14.24 4.27
CA GLN A 148 0.80 15.36 4.36
C GLN A 148 -0.15 15.42 3.16
N VAL A 149 0.39 15.36 1.94
CA VAL A 149 -0.42 15.43 0.72
C VAL A 149 -1.32 14.21 0.58
N ALA A 150 -0.81 13.01 0.85
CA ALA A 150 -1.61 11.78 0.76
C ALA A 150 -2.73 11.74 1.80
N LYS A 151 -2.45 12.10 3.07
CA LYS A 151 -3.48 12.20 4.12
C LYS A 151 -4.52 13.28 3.79
N TRP A 152 -4.09 14.41 3.24
CA TRP A 152 -5.02 15.45 2.77
C TRP A 152 -5.93 14.93 1.65
N MET A 153 -5.38 14.25 0.63
CA MET A 153 -6.19 13.64 -0.43
C MET A 153 -7.25 12.70 0.13
N LEU A 154 -6.85 11.79 1.03
CA LEU A 154 -7.76 10.85 1.68
C LEU A 154 -8.83 11.56 2.54
N SER A 155 -8.48 12.66 3.22
CA SER A 155 -9.44 13.45 4.00
C SER A 155 -10.54 14.12 3.15
N LYS A 156 -10.30 14.29 1.85
CA LYS A 156 -11.29 14.77 0.88
C LYS A 156 -12.14 13.64 0.28
N GLY A 157 -11.92 12.40 0.71
CA GLY A 157 -12.50 11.20 0.09
C GLY A 157 -11.94 10.92 -1.30
N GLN A 158 -10.83 11.55 -1.68
CA GLN A 158 -10.25 11.44 -3.02
C GLN A 158 -8.99 10.59 -3.01
N GLY A 159 -8.78 9.84 -4.09
CA GLY A 159 -7.56 9.05 -4.25
C GLY A 159 -7.42 7.90 -3.25
N ALA A 160 -8.52 7.38 -2.68
CA ALA A 160 -8.56 6.15 -1.88
C ALA A 160 -8.31 4.92 -2.77
N THR A 161 -7.09 4.80 -3.28
CA THR A 161 -6.66 3.73 -4.18
C THR A 161 -5.52 2.94 -3.55
N MET A 162 -5.35 1.69 -3.98
CA MET A 162 -4.23 0.84 -3.54
C MET A 162 -2.86 1.50 -3.76
N GLY A 163 -2.71 2.31 -4.82
CA GLY A 163 -1.47 3.05 -5.10
C GLY A 163 -1.19 4.19 -4.10
N THR A 164 -2.24 4.85 -3.62
CA THR A 164 -2.11 5.88 -2.57
C THR A 164 -1.77 5.25 -1.23
N TYR A 165 -2.42 4.13 -0.88
CA TYR A 165 -2.08 3.36 0.32
C TYR A 165 -0.63 2.84 0.27
N ASP A 166 -0.20 2.26 -0.85
CA ASP A 166 1.20 1.84 -1.04
C ASP A 166 2.17 3.00 -0.88
N THR A 167 1.85 4.17 -1.43
CA THR A 167 2.71 5.36 -1.31
C THR A 167 2.78 5.85 0.14
N LEU A 168 1.66 5.83 0.85
CA LEU A 168 1.58 6.29 2.24
C LEU A 168 2.30 5.33 3.20
N LEU A 169 2.13 4.02 3.02
CA LEU A 169 2.90 3.01 3.77
C LEU A 169 4.41 3.13 3.52
N LEU A 170 4.84 3.41 2.27
CA LEU A 170 6.27 3.70 2.01
C LEU A 170 6.74 4.90 2.82
N ALA A 171 5.93 5.96 2.82
CA ALA A 171 6.34 7.21 3.42
C ALA A 171 6.43 7.07 4.94
N PHE A 172 5.55 6.30 5.57
CA PHE A 172 5.65 6.00 6.99
C PHE A 172 6.89 5.16 7.35
N ASP A 173 7.22 4.15 6.56
CA ASP A 173 8.45 3.35 6.70
C ASP A 173 9.69 4.28 6.69
N MET A 174 9.77 5.14 5.66
CA MET A 174 10.90 6.05 5.50
C MET A 174 10.94 7.21 6.50
N ASP A 175 9.78 7.63 7.04
CA ASP A 175 9.64 8.68 8.08
C ASP A 175 9.72 8.10 9.51
N GLN A 176 10.02 6.80 9.66
CA GLN A 176 10.17 6.09 10.94
C GLN A 176 8.89 6.09 11.82
N ARG A 177 7.72 5.91 11.19
CA ARG A 177 6.40 5.97 11.86
C ARG A 177 5.62 4.67 11.70
N ALA A 178 6.16 3.59 12.27
CA ALA A 178 5.57 2.26 12.17
C ALA A 178 4.15 2.17 12.76
N ASP A 179 3.86 2.86 13.87
CA ASP A 179 2.56 2.80 14.55
C ASP A 179 1.42 3.37 13.69
N GLU A 180 1.70 4.44 12.93
CA GLU A 180 0.75 5.02 12.00
C GLU A 180 0.56 4.16 10.76
N ALA A 181 1.63 3.49 10.31
CA ALA A 181 1.53 2.52 9.23
C ALA A 181 0.67 1.33 9.63
N GLU A 182 0.81 0.82 10.86
CA GLU A 182 -0.02 -0.25 11.41
C GLU A 182 -1.49 0.18 11.51
N SER A 183 -1.76 1.38 12.00
CA SER A 183 -3.12 1.93 12.05
C SER A 183 -3.74 2.00 10.65
N LEU A 184 -2.98 2.44 9.65
CA LEU A 184 -3.42 2.46 8.25
C LEU A 184 -3.63 1.04 7.70
N TRP A 185 -2.74 0.11 8.01
CA TRP A 185 -2.82 -1.28 7.59
C TRP A 185 -4.08 -1.96 8.12
N ASN A 186 -4.37 -1.79 9.41
CA ASN A 186 -5.57 -2.31 10.03
C ASN A 186 -6.82 -1.74 9.34
N MET A 187 -6.85 -0.44 9.05
CA MET A 187 -7.96 0.14 8.28
C MET A 187 -8.11 -0.52 6.90
N ILE A 188 -7.01 -0.76 6.18
CA ILE A 188 -7.03 -1.42 4.86
C ILE A 188 -7.58 -2.85 4.97
N LEU A 189 -7.12 -3.63 5.96
CA LEU A 189 -7.59 -5.01 6.19
C LEU A 189 -9.09 -5.07 6.41
N HIS A 190 -9.63 -4.19 7.26
CA HIS A 190 -11.06 -4.16 7.58
C HIS A 190 -11.91 -3.67 6.41
N THR A 191 -11.41 -2.69 5.64
CA THR A 191 -12.18 -2.07 4.56
C THR A 191 -12.12 -2.87 3.25
N HIS A 192 -10.99 -3.53 2.96
CA HIS A 192 -10.70 -4.14 1.64
C HIS A 192 -10.38 -5.64 1.73
N SER A 193 -10.98 -6.36 2.68
CA SER A 193 -10.64 -7.75 3.03
C SER A 193 -10.56 -8.75 1.87
N ARG A 194 -11.32 -8.56 0.78
CA ARG A 194 -11.36 -9.51 -0.35
C ARG A 194 -10.34 -9.27 -1.47
N SER A 195 -9.64 -8.13 -1.50
CA SER A 195 -8.90 -7.72 -2.70
C SER A 195 -7.59 -6.96 -2.43
N ILE A 196 -6.90 -7.31 -1.35
CA ILE A 196 -5.59 -6.69 -1.05
C ILE A 196 -4.52 -7.23 -2.02
N PRO A 197 -3.87 -6.37 -2.81
CA PRO A 197 -2.81 -6.79 -3.72
C PRO A 197 -1.59 -7.31 -2.96
N ARG A 198 -0.94 -8.36 -3.51
CA ARG A 198 0.34 -8.94 -3.01
C ARG A 198 1.38 -7.88 -2.63
N ARG A 199 1.46 -6.81 -3.41
CA ARG A 199 2.41 -5.70 -3.20
C ARG A 199 2.23 -4.99 -1.86
N LEU A 200 0.99 -4.84 -1.36
CA LEU A 200 0.75 -4.19 -0.07
C LEU A 200 1.20 -5.06 1.10
N PHE A 201 0.96 -6.38 1.02
CA PHE A 201 1.53 -7.33 2.00
C PHE A 201 3.06 -7.28 2.00
N ALA A 202 3.68 -7.35 0.81
CA ALA A 202 5.13 -7.24 0.68
C ALA A 202 5.66 -5.92 1.28
N ARG A 203 4.91 -4.82 1.11
CA ARG A 203 5.26 -3.54 1.72
C ARG A 203 5.21 -3.59 3.25
N MET A 204 4.15 -4.13 3.84
CA MET A 204 4.05 -4.23 5.30
C MET A 204 5.13 -5.12 5.90
N ILE A 205 5.43 -6.25 5.25
CA ILE A 205 6.53 -7.13 5.67
C ILE A 205 7.88 -6.40 5.58
N ALA A 206 8.12 -5.63 4.51
CA ALA A 206 9.34 -4.84 4.37
C ALA A 206 9.46 -3.78 5.47
N LEU A 207 8.37 -3.06 5.76
CA LEU A 207 8.29 -2.03 6.81
C LEU A 207 8.58 -2.63 8.18
N TYR A 208 7.87 -3.69 8.58
CA TYR A 208 8.11 -4.31 9.90
C TYR A 208 9.50 -4.93 10.01
N ALA A 209 10.02 -5.51 8.92
CA ALA A 209 11.39 -6.04 8.92
C ALA A 209 12.45 -4.93 9.00
N HIS A 210 12.16 -3.70 8.57
CA HIS A 210 13.08 -2.56 8.67
C HIS A 210 13.11 -1.97 10.09
N HIS A 211 12.01 -2.07 10.83
CA HIS A 211 11.90 -1.64 12.23
C HIS A 211 12.13 -2.78 13.25
N ASP A 212 12.70 -3.90 12.82
CA ASP A 212 12.97 -5.09 13.66
C ASP A 212 11.74 -5.66 14.40
N LEU A 213 10.55 -5.48 13.84
CA LEU A 213 9.28 -5.99 14.36
C LEU A 213 9.00 -7.40 13.82
N HIS A 214 9.85 -8.37 14.18
CA HIS A 214 9.84 -9.72 13.63
C HIS A 214 8.54 -10.50 13.90
N ASP A 215 7.92 -10.32 15.07
CA ASP A 215 6.63 -10.94 15.39
C ASP A 215 5.54 -10.50 14.40
N LYS A 216 5.47 -9.18 14.12
CA LYS A 216 4.49 -8.62 13.16
C LYS A 216 4.77 -9.03 11.72
N VAL A 217 6.03 -9.27 11.36
CA VAL A 217 6.37 -9.86 10.04
C VAL A 217 5.71 -11.24 9.89
N ILE A 218 5.73 -12.06 10.94
CA ILE A 218 5.13 -13.39 10.92
C ILE A 218 3.61 -13.32 10.92
N GLU A 219 3.01 -12.38 11.65
CA GLU A 219 1.55 -12.15 11.63
C GLU A 219 1.06 -11.81 10.22
N VAL A 220 1.67 -10.81 9.57
CA VAL A 220 1.30 -10.43 8.19
C VAL A 220 1.53 -11.57 7.21
N PHE A 221 2.58 -12.38 7.40
CA PHE A 221 2.82 -13.56 6.58
C PHE A 221 1.76 -14.67 6.79
N ALA A 222 1.27 -14.85 8.01
CA ALA A 222 0.17 -15.77 8.29
C ALA A 222 -1.10 -15.34 7.54
N ASP A 223 -1.42 -14.05 7.55
CA ASP A 223 -2.54 -13.48 6.78
C ASP A 223 -2.38 -13.75 5.27
N MET A 224 -1.17 -13.61 4.73
CA MET A 224 -0.90 -13.94 3.32
C MET A 224 -1.20 -15.41 3.00
N GLU A 225 -0.78 -16.34 3.87
CA GLU A 225 -1.01 -17.79 3.70
C GLU A 225 -2.48 -18.17 3.86
N GLU A 226 -3.20 -17.51 4.77
CA GLU A 226 -4.64 -17.67 4.96
C GLU A 226 -5.40 -17.23 3.69
N LEU A 227 -5.02 -16.07 3.14
CA LEU A 227 -5.60 -15.49 1.92
C LEU A 227 -5.04 -16.12 0.62
N LYS A 228 -4.20 -17.14 0.72
CA LYS A 228 -3.57 -17.84 -0.43
C LYS A 228 -2.78 -16.92 -1.36
N VAL A 229 -2.24 -15.83 -0.81
CA VAL A 229 -1.38 -14.89 -1.52
C VAL A 229 0.06 -15.38 -1.42
N ARG A 230 0.62 -15.88 -2.52
CA ARG A 230 2.02 -16.34 -2.55
C ARG A 230 2.99 -15.15 -2.36
N PRO A 231 3.93 -15.19 -1.40
CA PRO A 231 4.97 -14.17 -1.24
C PRO A 231 5.94 -14.19 -2.43
N ASP A 232 6.59 -13.05 -2.66
CA ASP A 232 7.68 -12.96 -3.63
C ASP A 232 9.04 -13.32 -3.03
N GLU A 233 10.06 -13.29 -3.89
CA GLU A 233 11.47 -13.53 -3.61
C GLU A 233 11.94 -12.92 -2.27
N ASP A 234 11.77 -11.61 -2.22
CA ASP A 234 12.26 -10.74 -1.16
C ASP A 234 11.44 -10.88 0.12
N THR A 235 10.12 -10.93 -0.03
CA THR A 235 9.18 -11.14 1.09
C THR A 235 9.49 -12.45 1.80
N ALA A 236 9.69 -13.53 1.05
CA ALA A 236 10.03 -14.84 1.64
C ALA A 236 11.36 -14.80 2.41
N ARG A 237 12.37 -14.10 1.91
CA ARG A 237 13.65 -13.93 2.64
C ARG A 237 13.47 -13.15 3.93
N ARG A 238 12.68 -12.06 3.93
CA ARG A 238 12.41 -11.26 5.13
C ARG A 238 11.66 -12.06 6.19
N VAL A 239 10.67 -12.85 5.78
CA VAL A 239 9.95 -13.77 6.68
C VAL A 239 10.88 -14.85 7.24
N ALA A 240 11.73 -15.44 6.40
CA ALA A 240 12.70 -16.43 6.85
C ALA A 240 13.67 -15.82 7.87
N ARG A 241 14.16 -14.59 7.63
CA ARG A 241 14.97 -13.85 8.61
C ARG A 241 14.21 -13.63 9.91
N ALA A 242 12.97 -13.18 9.87
CA ALA A 242 12.16 -12.98 11.09
C ALA A 242 12.04 -14.27 11.92
N PHE A 243 11.84 -15.43 11.29
CA PHE A 243 11.85 -16.71 12.01
C PHE A 243 13.20 -17.03 12.65
N ARG A 244 14.31 -16.71 11.98
CA ARG A 244 15.66 -16.89 12.52
C ARG A 244 15.88 -16.02 13.76
N GLU A 245 15.54 -14.74 13.69
CA GLU A 245 15.74 -13.78 14.79
C GLU A 245 14.89 -14.16 16.03
N LEU A 246 13.77 -14.88 15.83
CA LEU A 246 12.96 -15.46 16.92
C LEU A 246 13.41 -16.87 17.36
N GLY A 247 14.57 -17.35 16.90
CA GLY A 247 15.12 -18.66 17.26
C GLY A 247 14.41 -19.86 16.63
N GLN A 248 13.55 -19.66 15.62
CA GLN A 248 12.76 -20.70 14.97
C GLN A 248 13.45 -21.21 13.69
N GLU A 249 14.64 -21.80 13.84
CA GLU A 249 15.50 -22.22 12.71
C GLU A 249 14.84 -23.23 11.75
N GLU A 250 14.08 -24.18 12.29
CA GLU A 250 13.34 -25.16 11.48
C GLU A 250 12.36 -24.48 10.53
N LYS A 251 11.64 -23.45 11.01
CA LYS A 251 10.70 -22.70 10.17
C LYS A 251 11.43 -21.80 9.19
N HIS A 252 12.54 -21.19 9.59
CA HIS A 252 13.40 -20.44 8.68
C HIS A 252 13.82 -21.31 7.48
N LYS A 253 14.38 -22.51 7.71
CA LYS A 253 14.74 -23.46 6.65
C LYS A 253 13.53 -23.86 5.79
N LEU A 254 12.38 -24.11 6.41
CA LEU A 254 11.13 -24.47 5.72
C LEU A 254 10.67 -23.37 4.75
N ILE A 255 10.68 -22.10 5.17
CA ILE A 255 10.30 -20.97 4.31
C ILE A 255 11.25 -20.85 3.13
N LEU A 256 12.56 -20.96 3.36
CA LEU A 256 13.55 -20.90 2.29
C LEU A 256 13.30 -22.00 1.25
N ARG A 257 13.11 -23.25 1.70
CA ARG A 257 12.83 -24.39 0.80
C ARG A 257 11.51 -24.24 0.05
N ARG A 258 10.45 -23.72 0.69
CA ARG A 258 9.11 -23.64 0.10
C ARG A 258 8.96 -22.52 -0.93
N TYR A 259 9.54 -21.35 -0.68
CA TYR A 259 9.27 -20.16 -1.51
C TYR A 259 10.45 -19.69 -2.34
N LEU A 260 11.69 -20.01 -1.96
CA LEU A 260 12.84 -19.69 -2.80
C LEU A 260 13.02 -20.78 -3.84
N SER A 261 13.24 -20.37 -5.08
CA SER A 261 13.66 -21.31 -6.11
C SER A 261 15.10 -21.75 -5.86
N GLU A 262 15.38 -23.03 -6.06
CA GLU A 262 16.75 -23.59 -6.03
C GLU A 262 17.70 -22.89 -7.00
N PHE A 263 17.17 -22.21 -8.01
CA PHE A 263 17.93 -21.49 -9.01
C PHE A 263 17.58 -20.01 -9.00
N LYS A 264 18.58 -19.18 -9.30
CA LYS A 264 18.40 -17.76 -9.62
C LYS A 264 18.89 -17.49 -11.03
N TYR A 265 18.22 -16.59 -11.73
CA TYR A 265 18.72 -16.09 -13.00
C TYR A 265 19.55 -14.84 -12.72
N ILE A 266 20.77 -14.83 -13.22
CA ILE A 266 21.66 -13.68 -13.15
C ILE A 266 21.91 -13.23 -14.59
N HIS A 267 21.95 -11.92 -14.79
CA HIS A 267 22.40 -11.37 -16.06
C HIS A 267 23.92 -11.21 -15.96
N PHE A 268 24.65 -11.96 -16.77
CA PHE A 268 26.11 -11.88 -16.86
C PHE A 268 26.46 -11.67 -18.32
N ASN A 269 27.19 -10.59 -18.61
CA ASN A 269 27.59 -10.21 -19.98
C ASN A 269 26.43 -10.12 -20.99
N GLY A 270 25.26 -9.65 -20.55
CA GLY A 270 24.07 -9.55 -21.41
C GLY A 270 23.29 -10.87 -21.60
N GLU A 271 23.82 -11.99 -21.10
CA GLU A 271 23.14 -13.29 -21.13
C GLU A 271 22.44 -13.61 -19.80
N ARG A 272 21.31 -14.32 -19.87
CA ARG A 272 20.61 -14.83 -18.68
C ARG A 272 21.12 -16.21 -18.32
N VAL A 273 21.97 -16.27 -17.30
CA VAL A 273 22.53 -17.52 -16.79
C VAL A 273 21.73 -18.01 -15.59
N ARG A 274 21.34 -19.29 -15.60
CA ARG A 274 20.68 -19.95 -14.46
C ARG A 274 21.75 -20.50 -13.52
N VAL A 275 21.79 -20.00 -12.28
CA VAL A 275 22.77 -20.38 -11.26
C VAL A 275 22.04 -21.07 -10.11
N LYS A 276 22.54 -22.23 -9.67
CA LYS A 276 22.03 -22.92 -8.48
C LYS A 276 22.34 -22.07 -7.24
N ARG A 277 21.38 -21.90 -6.34
CA ARG A 277 21.63 -21.32 -5.01
C ARG A 277 22.33 -22.39 -4.19
N TYR A 278 23.44 -22.05 -3.57
CA TYR A 278 24.01 -22.87 -2.52
C TYR A 278 23.01 -22.87 -1.35
N THR A 279 22.29 -23.98 -1.17
CA THR A 279 21.64 -24.30 0.10
C THR A 279 22.73 -24.92 0.95
N SER A 280 23.05 -24.29 2.08
CA SER A 280 23.90 -24.90 3.12
C SER A 280 23.14 -26.11 3.69
N GLU A 281 23.19 -27.22 2.97
CA GLU A 281 22.79 -28.57 3.37
C GLU A 281 24.03 -29.47 3.38
N GLU A 282 25.19 -28.90 3.72
CA GLU A 282 26.39 -29.63 4.07
C GLU A 282 26.71 -29.23 5.51
N ASP A 283 26.16 -30.02 6.45
CA ASP A 283 26.72 -30.44 7.74
C ASP A 283 25.67 -31.26 8.53
#